data_AF-A0A0F9ATM6-F1
#
_entry.id   AF-A0A0F9ATM6-F1
#
_cell.length_a   1.000
_cell.length_b   1.000
_cell.length_c   1.000
_cell.angle_alpha   90.00
_cell.angle_beta   90.00
_cell.angle_gamma   90.00
#
_symmetry.space_group_name_H-M   'P 1'
#
loop_
_entity.id
_entity.type
_entity.pdbx_description
1 polymer ?
#
loop_
_entity_poly.entity_id
_entity_poly.type
_entity_poly.pdbx_seq_one_letter_code
_entity_poly.pdbx_strand_id
1 'polypeptide(L)'
;MSLASDFIDLLLPKLCVACETPLVRSEKVICLKCRYDLPRTRFDSYYDNPVARLFWGRVTIEYASSYFKYQNGSRFQSLIHNLKYRDRKDIGLELGRLMGIEIKDTVFSCADIIMPVPLH
;
A
#
# COMPACT_ATOMS: atom_id res chain seq x y z
N MET A 1 29.30 -8.69 2.48
CA MET A 1 28.84 -7.36 2.04
C MET A 1 29.94 -6.79 1.15
N SER A 2 29.61 -6.27 -0.04
CA SER A 2 30.61 -5.90 -1.06
C SER A 2 30.62 -4.38 -1.27
N LEU A 3 31.80 -3.75 -1.27
CA LEU A 3 31.96 -2.34 -1.67
C LEU A 3 31.39 -2.05 -3.06
N ALA A 4 31.33 -3.06 -3.93
CA ALA A 4 30.86 -2.90 -5.31
C ALA A 4 29.36 -2.59 -5.39
N SER A 5 28.52 -3.14 -4.49
CA SER A 5 27.08 -2.83 -4.49
C SER A 5 26.82 -1.39 -4.08
N ASP A 6 27.61 -0.87 -3.13
CA ASP A 6 27.47 0.50 -2.65
C ASP A 6 27.85 1.53 -3.72
N PHE A 7 28.82 1.21 -4.57
CA PHE A 7 29.21 2.07 -5.70
C PHE A 7 28.16 2.05 -6.82
N ILE A 8 27.53 0.89 -7.08
CA ILE A 8 26.43 0.78 -8.06
C ILE A 8 25.20 1.57 -7.57
N ASP A 9 24.85 1.48 -6.29
CA ASP A 9 23.71 2.22 -5.72
C ASP A 9 23.93 3.75 -5.78
N LEU A 10 25.18 4.22 -5.81
CA LEU A 10 25.51 5.64 -6.02
C LEU A 10 25.21 6.10 -7.46
N LEU A 11 25.45 5.23 -8.45
CA LEU A 11 25.26 5.51 -9.87
C LEU A 11 23.82 5.21 -10.35
N LEU A 12 23.15 4.25 -9.71
CA LEU A 12 21.83 3.75 -10.07
C LEU A 12 20.97 3.59 -8.80
N PRO A 13 20.60 4.70 -8.13
CA PRO A 13 19.82 4.62 -6.91
C PRO A 13 18.43 4.07 -7.18
N LYS A 14 17.93 3.24 -6.26
CA LYS A 14 16.51 2.87 -6.26
C LYS A 14 15.69 4.11 -5.96
N LEU A 15 14.71 4.40 -6.80
CA LEU A 15 13.86 5.58 -6.64
C LEU A 15 12.52 5.20 -6.00
N CYS A 16 11.99 6.12 -5.20
CA CYS A 16 10.64 6.03 -4.67
C CYS A 16 9.64 5.98 -5.83
N VAL A 17 8.77 4.96 -5.84
CA VAL A 17 7.79 4.80 -6.93
C VAL A 17 6.82 5.98 -7.01
N ALA A 18 6.57 6.67 -5.89
CA ALA A 18 5.65 7.80 -5.83
C ALA A 18 6.28 9.15 -6.20
N CYS A 19 7.44 9.50 -5.65
CA CYS A 19 8.03 10.84 -5.82
C CYS A 19 9.42 10.87 -6.48
N GLU A 20 9.91 9.71 -6.93
CA GLU A 20 11.18 9.56 -7.66
C GLU A 20 12.44 10.01 -6.89
N THR A 21 12.33 10.30 -5.59
CA THR A 21 13.47 10.58 -4.73
C THR A 21 14.25 9.29 -4.45
N PRO A 22 15.60 9.32 -4.39
CA PRO A 22 16.40 8.17 -3.99
C PRO A 22 15.96 7.61 -2.64
N LEU A 23 15.83 6.28 -2.58
CA LEU A 23 15.49 5.55 -1.37
C LEU A 23 16.76 5.33 -0.54
N VAL A 24 16.64 5.51 0.78
CA VAL A 24 17.73 5.11 1.70
C VAL A 24 17.71 3.58 1.89
N ARG A 25 18.80 3.00 2.39
CA ARG A 25 18.98 1.54 2.51
C ARG A 25 17.83 0.76 3.18
N SER A 26 17.11 1.38 4.12
CA SER A 26 15.98 0.75 4.83
C SER A 26 14.63 0.88 4.10
N GLU A 27 14.56 1.71 3.06
CA GLU A 27 13.37 1.93 2.25
C GLU A 27 13.39 1.00 1.03
N LYS A 28 12.21 0.52 0.63
CA LYS A 28 12.09 -0.50 -0.43
C LYS A 28 11.40 0.04 -1.68
N VAL A 29 10.17 0.53 -1.51
CA VAL A 29 9.28 0.92 -2.62
C VAL A 29 8.93 2.40 -2.55
N ILE A 30 8.66 2.90 -1.35
CA ILE A 30 8.28 4.28 -1.08
C ILE A 30 9.15 4.85 0.03
N CYS A 31 9.53 6.11 -0.13
CA CYS A 31 10.28 6.84 0.89
C CYS A 31 9.41 7.16 2.09
N LEU A 32 10.04 7.48 3.23
CA LEU A 32 9.37 7.81 4.48
C LEU A 32 8.40 8.97 4.34
N LYS A 33 8.78 10.02 3.59
CA LYS A 33 7.90 11.16 3.31
C LYS A 33 6.63 10.72 2.58
N CYS A 34 6.76 9.89 1.55
CA CYS A 34 5.60 9.36 0.82
C CYS A 34 4.77 8.40 1.67
N ARG A 35 5.37 7.64 2.59
CA ARG A 35 4.63 6.81 3.54
C ARG A 35 3.77 7.68 4.47
N TYR A 36 4.32 8.76 4.99
CA TYR A 36 3.61 9.68 5.89
C TYR A 36 2.50 10.46 5.17
N ASP A 37 2.80 10.96 3.97
CA ASP A 37 1.86 11.76 3.18
C ASP A 37 0.81 10.92 2.43
N LEU A 38 0.85 9.59 2.54
CA LEU A 38 -0.10 8.71 1.85
C LEU A 38 -1.52 9.01 2.34
N PRO A 39 -2.54 9.16 1.46
CA PRO A 39 -3.87 9.60 1.82
C PRO A 39 -4.65 8.45 2.47
N ARG A 40 -4.26 8.10 3.69
CA ARG A 40 -4.86 7.07 4.54
C ARG A 40 -6.33 7.36 4.75
N THR A 41 -7.15 6.33 4.61
CA THR A 41 -8.60 6.44 4.86
C THR A 41 -8.93 6.28 6.35
N ARG A 42 -8.16 5.45 7.06
CA ARG A 42 -8.40 5.04 8.46
C ARG A 42 -9.81 4.47 8.71
N PHE A 43 -10.38 3.81 7.70
CA PHE A 43 -11.73 3.21 7.78
C PHE A 43 -11.81 1.97 8.67
N ASP A 44 -10.69 1.55 9.24
CA ASP A 44 -10.60 0.58 10.32
C ASP A 44 -11.14 1.09 11.67
N SER A 45 -11.31 2.41 11.83
CA SER A 45 -11.73 3.02 13.09
C SER A 45 -13.25 3.13 13.30
N TYR A 46 -14.07 2.88 12.28
CA TYR A 46 -15.53 2.98 12.38
C TYR A 46 -16.27 2.10 11.35
N TYR A 47 -17.44 1.61 11.78
CA TYR A 47 -18.25 0.64 11.02
C TYR A 47 -18.92 1.25 9.78
N ASP A 48 -19.57 2.41 9.93
CA ASP A 48 -20.29 3.08 8.84
C ASP A 48 -19.34 3.95 8.01
N ASN A 49 -18.48 3.31 7.22
CA ASN A 49 -17.54 3.99 6.33
C ASN A 49 -17.93 3.90 4.85
N PRO A 50 -17.36 4.76 3.98
CA PRO A 50 -17.69 4.77 2.56
C PRO A 50 -17.50 3.42 1.85
N VAL A 51 -16.60 2.55 2.33
CA VAL A 51 -16.40 1.21 1.76
C VAL A 51 -17.53 0.29 2.19
N ALA A 52 -17.91 0.30 3.46
CA ALA A 52 -19.04 -0.49 3.97
C ALA A 52 -20.36 -0.15 3.23
N ARG A 53 -20.59 1.14 2.96
CA ARG A 53 -21.76 1.63 2.22
C ARG A 53 -21.89 1.06 0.80
N LEU A 54 -20.79 0.67 0.15
CA LEU A 54 -20.83 0.07 -1.20
C LEU A 54 -21.53 -1.30 -1.22
N PHE A 55 -21.59 -1.97 -0.07
CA PHE A 55 -22.18 -3.31 0.08
C PHE A 55 -23.60 -3.28 0.64
N TRP A 56 -24.08 -2.12 1.11
CA TRP A 56 -25.42 -1.98 1.66
C TRP A 56 -26.51 -2.41 0.67
N GLY A 57 -27.42 -3.26 1.14
CA GLY A 57 -28.49 -3.83 0.34
C GLY A 57 -28.05 -4.86 -0.70
N ARG A 58 -26.74 -5.18 -0.80
CA ARG A 58 -26.21 -6.19 -1.73
C ARG A 58 -25.81 -7.47 -1.01
N VAL A 59 -25.08 -7.33 0.09
CA VAL A 59 -24.57 -8.46 0.87
C VAL A 59 -24.33 -8.01 2.30
N THR A 60 -24.52 -8.93 3.25
CA THR A 60 -24.18 -8.70 4.65
C THR A 60 -22.67 -8.82 4.83
N ILE A 61 -22.05 -7.76 5.34
CA ILE A 61 -20.64 -7.73 5.73
C ILE A 61 -20.53 -7.24 7.17
N GLU A 62 -19.55 -7.74 7.91
CA GLU A 62 -19.29 -7.28 9.29
C GLU A 62 -18.40 -6.04 9.30
N TYR A 63 -17.30 -6.04 8.54
CA TYR A 63 -16.40 -4.90 8.48
C TYR A 63 -15.88 -4.71 7.06
N ALA A 64 -15.65 -3.46 6.67
CA ALA A 64 -15.03 -3.12 5.40
C ALA A 64 -14.06 -1.95 5.59
N SER A 65 -12.94 -1.99 4.89
CA SER A 65 -11.93 -0.93 4.94
C SER A 65 -11.17 -0.85 3.61
N SER A 66 -10.38 0.20 3.44
CA SER A 66 -9.46 0.38 2.32
C SER A 66 -8.21 1.06 2.82
N TYR A 67 -7.04 0.79 2.24
CA TYR A 67 -5.80 1.27 2.83
C TYR A 67 -5.54 2.77 2.64
N PHE A 68 -5.74 3.27 1.43
CA PHE A 68 -5.62 4.68 1.08
C PHE A 68 -6.54 5.02 -0.07
N LYS A 69 -6.92 6.30 -0.18
CA LYS A 69 -7.79 6.78 -1.25
C LYS A 69 -6.99 6.95 -2.53
N TYR A 70 -7.43 6.28 -3.60
CA TYR A 70 -6.91 6.53 -4.93
C TYR A 70 -7.39 7.90 -5.44
N GLN A 71 -6.46 8.71 -5.96
CA GLN A 71 -6.74 10.01 -6.55
C GLN A 71 -6.01 10.12 -7.89
N ASN A 72 -6.76 10.34 -8.97
CA ASN A 72 -6.21 10.58 -10.30
C ASN A 72 -5.30 11.82 -10.27
N GLY A 73 -4.14 11.75 -10.92
CA GLY A 73 -3.14 12.81 -10.93
C GLY A 73 -2.31 12.92 -9.64
N SER A 74 -2.64 12.16 -8.58
CA SER A 74 -1.79 12.12 -7.39
C SER A 74 -0.51 11.32 -7.68
N ARG A 75 0.58 11.69 -7.02
CA ARG A 75 1.84 10.95 -7.08
C ARG A 75 1.72 9.48 -6.61
N PHE A 76 0.67 9.15 -5.86
CA PHE A 76 0.41 7.78 -5.40
C PHE A 76 -0.32 6.92 -6.43
N GLN A 77 -0.83 7.52 -7.52
CA GLN A 77 -1.36 6.79 -8.67
C GLN A 77 -0.32 5.83 -9.26
N SER A 78 0.96 6.23 -9.27
CA SER A 78 2.05 5.41 -9.78
C SER A 78 2.18 4.08 -9.03
N LEU A 79 1.86 4.02 -7.73
CA LEU A 79 1.92 2.78 -6.95
C LEU A 79 0.94 1.75 -7.52
N ILE A 80 -0.32 2.15 -7.70
CA ILE A 80 -1.36 1.28 -8.24
C ILE A 80 -1.09 0.94 -9.70
N HIS A 81 -0.66 1.91 -10.50
CA HIS A 81 -0.37 1.70 -11.91
C HIS A 81 0.80 0.73 -12.12
N ASN A 82 1.92 0.92 -11.41
CA ASN A 82 3.07 0.02 -11.52
C ASN A 82 2.73 -1.38 -10.99
N LEU A 83 1.94 -1.48 -9.91
CA LEU A 83 1.48 -2.77 -9.38
C LEU A 83 0.62 -3.53 -10.40
N LYS A 84 -0.32 -2.85 -11.05
CA LYS A 84 -1.25 -3.47 -12.01
C LYS A 84 -0.63 -3.79 -13.37
N TYR A 85 0.23 -2.91 -13.89
CA TYR A 85 0.60 -2.92 -15.31
C TYR A 85 2.09 -3.10 -15.58
N ARG A 86 2.95 -3.11 -14.55
CA ARG A 86 4.42 -3.18 -14.73
C ARG A 86 5.09 -4.29 -13.90
N ASP A 87 4.32 -5.31 -13.51
CA ASP A 87 4.77 -6.48 -12.74
C ASP A 87 5.54 -6.14 -11.44
N ARG A 88 5.28 -4.96 -10.87
CA ARG A 88 5.92 -4.50 -9.63
C ARG A 88 5.21 -5.07 -8.39
N LYS A 89 5.27 -6.39 -8.25
CA LYS A 89 4.69 -7.16 -7.13
C LYS A 89 5.25 -6.75 -5.76
N ASP A 90 6.48 -6.24 -5.73
CA ASP A 90 7.11 -5.66 -4.55
C ASP A 90 6.29 -4.51 -3.93
N ILE A 91 5.57 -3.74 -4.76
CA ILE A 91 4.66 -2.69 -4.30
C ILE A 91 3.53 -3.30 -3.47
N GLY A 92 2.91 -4.39 -3.94
CA GLY A 92 1.82 -5.06 -3.24
C GLY A 92 2.27 -5.63 -1.90
N LEU A 93 3.44 -6.27 -1.87
CA LEU A 93 4.04 -6.77 -0.63
C LEU A 93 4.32 -5.65 0.38
N GLU A 94 4.89 -4.53 -0.07
CA GLU A 94 5.21 -3.43 0.82
C GLU A 94 3.96 -2.69 1.33
N LEU A 95 2.97 -2.44 0.46
CA LEU A 95 1.70 -1.84 0.87
C LEU A 95 0.92 -2.77 1.80
N GLY A 96 0.89 -4.08 1.52
CA GLY A 96 0.26 -5.07 2.38
C GLY A 96 0.93 -5.15 3.74
N ARG A 97 2.27 -5.14 3.81
CA ARG A 97 3.02 -5.09 5.07
C ARG A 97 2.68 -3.85 5.89
N LEU A 98 2.69 -2.68 5.25
CA LEU A 98 2.39 -1.43 5.93
C LEU A 98 0.92 -1.37 6.39
N MET A 99 -0.03 -1.89 5.60
CA MET A 99 -1.45 -2.01 5.99
C MET A 99 -1.62 -2.98 7.16
N GLY A 100 -0.98 -4.15 7.10
CA GLY A 100 -1.02 -5.14 8.16
C GLY A 100 -0.58 -4.58 9.51
N ILE A 101 0.47 -3.74 9.53
CA ILE A 101 0.91 -3.05 10.75
C ILE A 101 -0.17 -2.12 11.30
N GLU A 102 -0.93 -1.43 10.44
CA GLU A 102 -1.97 -0.50 10.87
C GLU A 102 -3.21 -1.22 11.41
N ILE A 103 -3.58 -2.36 10.83
CA ILE A 103 -4.81 -3.08 11.21
C ILE A 103 -4.59 -4.18 12.25
N LYS A 104 -3.35 -4.47 12.65
CA LYS A 104 -3.01 -5.58 13.56
C LYS A 104 -3.72 -5.52 14.92
N ASP A 105 -4.08 -4.32 15.38
CA ASP A 105 -4.73 -4.09 16.68
C ASP A 105 -6.23 -3.72 16.51
N THR A 106 -6.81 -4.04 15.35
CA THR A 106 -8.20 -3.72 14.99
C THR A 106 -9.04 -4.98 14.85
N VAL A 107 -10.34 -4.83 14.56
CA VAL A 107 -11.26 -5.94 14.27
C VAL A 107 -10.80 -6.84 13.12
N PHE A 108 -9.94 -6.36 12.22
CA PHE A 108 -9.42 -7.17 11.11
C PHE A 108 -8.34 -8.18 11.55
N SER A 109 -7.83 -8.07 12.78
CA SER A 109 -6.79 -8.97 13.31
C SER A 109 -7.30 -10.38 13.61
N CYS A 110 -8.62 -10.58 13.74
CA CYS A 110 -9.22 -11.87 14.02
C CYS A 110 -9.47 -12.73 12.76
N ALA A 111 -9.02 -12.29 11.58
CA ALA A 111 -9.21 -13.04 10.34
C ALA A 111 -8.30 -14.28 10.27
N ASP A 112 -8.91 -15.47 10.14
CA ASP A 112 -8.17 -16.73 10.00
C ASP A 112 -7.57 -16.94 8.60
N ILE A 113 -8.20 -16.35 7.58
CA ILE A 113 -7.89 -16.59 6.16
C ILE A 113 -7.86 -15.27 5.40
N ILE A 114 -6.87 -15.14 4.51
CA ILE A 114 -6.81 -14.08 3.50
C ILE A 114 -7.14 -14.70 2.14
N MET A 115 -8.30 -14.33 1.58
CA MET A 115 -8.73 -14.78 0.25
C MET A 115 -8.57 -13.63 -0.76
N PRO A 116 -7.70 -13.75 -1.77
CA PRO A 116 -7.62 -12.75 -2.82
C PRO A 116 -8.85 -12.83 -3.73
N VAL A 117 -9.42 -11.68 -4.07
CA VAL A 117 -10.46 -11.59 -5.09
C VAL A 117 -9.78 -11.51 -6.46
N PRO A 118 -10.04 -12.43 -7.40
CA PRO A 118 -9.48 -12.37 -8.74
C PRO A 118 -9.89 -11.06 -9.42
N LEU A 119 -8.91 -10.35 -9.98
CA LEU A 119 -9.17 -9.27 -10.93
C LEU A 119 -9.04 -9.88 -12.34
N HIS A 120 -10.08 -9.74 -13.16
CA HIS A 120 -10.08 -10.17 -14.55
C HIS A 120 -8.98 -9.50 -15.37
#